data_AF-A0A4P1QRU4-F1
#
_entry.id   AF-A0A4P1QRU4-F1
#
_cell.length_a   1.000
_cell.length_b   1.000
_cell.length_c   1.000
_cell.angle_alpha   90.00
_cell.angle_beta   90.00
_cell.angle_gamma   90.00
#
_symmetry.space_group_name_H-M   'P 1'
#
loop_
_entity.id
_entity.type
_entity.pdbx_description
1 polymer ?
#
loop_
_entity_poly.entity_id
_entity_poly.type
_entity_poly.pdbx_seq_one_letter_code
_entity_poly.pdbx_strand_id
1 'polypeptide(L)'
;MVDKTLYKQMIGCLRYVCNTRPTISYGVGVVSRHMESPKKSDLLAAKRLLRYVKGTIDFGLMLSNKLCRLNQTMLGFSDVD
;
A
#
# COMPACT_ATOMS: atom_id res chain seq x y z
N MET A 1 5.81 -24.23 -9.28
CA MET A 1 4.79 -23.26 -9.72
C MET A 1 4.45 -22.34 -8.56
N VAL A 2 4.05 -21.10 -8.82
CA VAL A 2 3.47 -20.22 -7.79
C VAL A 2 1.96 -20.48 -7.76
N ASP A 3 1.38 -20.55 -6.56
CA ASP A 3 -0.07 -20.66 -6.40
C ASP A 3 -0.74 -19.35 -6.87
N LYS A 4 -1.56 -19.46 -7.93
CA LYS A 4 -2.26 -18.33 -8.55
C LYS A 4 -3.28 -17.71 -7.58
N THR A 5 -3.94 -18.52 -6.76
CA THR A 5 -4.96 -18.06 -5.82
C THR A 5 -4.32 -17.22 -4.73
N LEU A 6 -3.24 -17.73 -4.13
CA LEU A 6 -2.47 -17.00 -3.13
C LEU A 6 -1.91 -15.68 -3.70
N TYR A 7 -1.35 -15.73 -4.92
CA TYR A 7 -0.83 -14.52 -5.57
C TYR A 7 -1.92 -13.47 -5.78
N LYS A 8 -3.10 -13.87 -6.29
CA LYS A 8 -4.24 -12.96 -6.48
C LYS A 8 -4.71 -12.32 -5.18
N GLN A 9 -4.79 -13.10 -4.09
CA GLN A 9 -5.13 -12.58 -2.76
C GLN A 9 -4.12 -11.53 -2.30
N MET A 10 -2.81 -11.79 -2.43
CA MET A 10 -1.76 -10.83 -2.06
C MET A 10 -1.88 -9.51 -2.83
N ILE A 11 -2.15 -9.58 -4.14
CA ILE A 11 -2.33 -8.37 -4.94
C ILE A 11 -3.62 -7.63 -4.58
N GLY A 12 -4.69 -8.35 -4.22
CA GLY A 12 -5.92 -7.74 -3.70
C GLY A 12 -5.66 -6.90 -2.45
N CYS A 13 -4.94 -7.46 -1.47
CA CYS A 13 -4.53 -6.72 -0.27
C CYS A 13 -3.65 -5.51 -0.62
N LEU A 14 -2.66 -5.68 -1.50
CA LEU A 14 -1.79 -4.59 -1.93
C LEU A 14 -2.54 -3.45 -2.62
N ARG A 15 -3.57 -3.77 -3.41
CA ARG A 15 -4.41 -2.78 -4.08
C ARG A 15 -5.20 -1.93 -3.09
N TYR A 16 -5.70 -2.53 -2.00
CA TYR A 16 -6.31 -1.78 -0.91
C TYR A 16 -5.32 -0.81 -0.26
N VAL A 17 -4.10 -1.28 0.06
CA VAL A 17 -3.06 -0.45 0.67
C VAL A 17 -2.59 0.69 -0.24
N CYS A 18 -2.59 0.52 -1.56
CA CYS A 18 -2.24 1.61 -2.48
C CYS A 18 -3.21 2.80 -2.42
N ASN A 19 -4.50 2.55 -2.16
CA ASN A 19 -5.49 3.63 -2.07
C ASN A 19 -5.23 4.53 -0.86
N THR A 20 -4.81 3.96 0.27
CA THR A 20 -4.45 4.74 1.47
C THR A 20 -3.02 5.26 1.44
N ARG A 21 -2.14 4.65 0.64
CA ARG A 21 -0.72 5.00 0.57
C ARG A 21 -0.18 4.92 -0.87
N PRO A 22 -0.28 6.01 -1.66
CA PRO A 22 0.06 5.99 -3.09
C PRO A 22 1.55 5.77 -3.40
N THR A 23 2.42 5.82 -2.38
CA THR A 23 3.88 5.57 -2.52
C THR A 23 4.23 4.20 -3.11
N ILE A 24 3.34 3.21 -3.01
CA ILE A 24 3.56 1.84 -3.52
C ILE A 24 2.77 1.53 -4.81
N SER A 25 1.97 2.48 -5.31
CA SER A 25 1.04 2.27 -6.44
C SER A 25 1.72 1.77 -7.70
N TYR A 26 2.91 2.29 -8.01
CA TYR A 26 3.69 1.84 -9.15
C TYR A 26 4.07 0.34 -9.04
N GLY A 27 4.62 -0.05 -7.89
CA GLY A 27 5.04 -1.43 -7.64
C GLY A 27 3.86 -2.40 -7.74
N VAL A 28 2.72 -2.05 -7.16
CA VAL A 28 1.49 -2.85 -7.22
C VAL A 28 0.94 -2.95 -8.65
N GLY A 29 1.01 -1.87 -9.44
CA GLY A 29 0.64 -1.91 -10.85
C GLY A 29 1.52 -2.84 -11.69
N VAL A 30 2.81 -2.94 -11.38
CA VAL A 30 3.72 -3.89 -12.05
C VAL A 30 3.38 -5.33 -11.69
N VAL A 31 3.26 -5.66 -10.40
CA VAL A 31 2.97 -7.04 -9.98
C VAL A 31 1.57 -7.50 -10.37
N SER A 32 0.62 -6.57 -10.51
CA SER A 32 -0.74 -6.88 -10.97
C SER A 32 -0.81 -7.41 -12.41
N ARG A 33 0.16 -7.10 -13.27
CA ARG A 33 0.14 -7.56 -14.66
C ARG A 33 0.41 -9.06 -14.79
N HIS A 34 1.05 -9.67 -13.79
CA HIS A 34 1.43 -11.08 -13.81
C HIS A 34 0.43 -11.99 -13.06
N MET A 35 -0.81 -11.53 -12.79
CA MET A 35 -1.81 -12.34 -12.06
C MET A 35 -2.24 -13.63 -12.78
N GLU A 36 -2.19 -13.64 -14.12
CA GLU A 36 -2.61 -14.79 -14.92
C GLU A 36 -1.60 -15.94 -14.88
N SER A 37 -0.31 -15.59 -14.86
CA SER A 37 0.81 -16.52 -14.82
C SER A 37 1.98 -15.96 -13.99
N PRO A 38 1.88 -15.99 -12.64
CA PRO A 38 2.89 -15.41 -11.78
C PRO A 38 4.17 -16.25 -11.77
N LYS A 39 5.32 -15.58 -11.90
CA LYS A 39 6.64 -16.19 -11.73
C LYS A 39 7.11 -16.08 -10.28
N LYS A 40 8.13 -16.86 -9.92
CA LYS A 40 8.77 -16.76 -8.59
C LYS A 40 9.32 -15.35 -8.32
N SER A 41 9.81 -14.66 -9.35
CA SER A 41 10.26 -13.27 -9.29
C SER A 41 9.13 -12.31 -8.89
N ASP A 42 7.94 -12.48 -9.47
CA ASP A 42 6.79 -11.62 -9.21
C ASP A 42 6.27 -11.81 -7.79
N LEU A 43 6.24 -13.05 -7.31
CA LEU A 43 5.89 -13.36 -5.92
C LEU A 43 6.92 -12.77 -4.94
N LEU A 44 8.21 -12.78 -5.29
CA LEU A 44 9.23 -12.13 -4.47
C LEU A 44 9.03 -10.60 -4.43
N ALA A 45 8.70 -9.98 -5.56
CA ALA A 45 8.38 -8.55 -5.62
C ALA A 45 7.14 -8.20 -4.78
N ALA A 46 6.06 -8.99 -4.87
CA ALA A 46 4.87 -8.82 -4.04
C ALA A 46 5.19 -8.95 -2.54
N LYS A 47 6.02 -9.93 -2.15
CA LYS A 47 6.50 -10.07 -0.76
C LYS A 47 7.34 -8.87 -0.30
N ARG A 48 8.16 -8.29 -1.16
CA ARG A 48 8.94 -7.08 -0.85
C ARG A 48 8.03 -5.88 -0.61
N LEU A 49 6.99 -5.70 -1.44
CA LEU A 49 5.99 -4.65 -1.25
C LEU A 49 5.26 -4.81 0.09
N LEU A 50 4.82 -6.02 0.43
CA LEU A 50 4.19 -6.28 1.74
C LEU A 50 5.13 -6.04 2.92
N ARG A 51 6.42 -6.38 2.77
CA ARG A 51 7.43 -6.11 3.81
C ARG A 51 7.67 -4.62 4.00
N TYR A 52 7.74 -3.87 2.90
CA TYR A 52 7.82 -2.41 2.96
C TYR A 52 6.58 -1.84 3.65
N VAL A 53 5.39 -2.32 3.28
CA VAL A 53 4.13 -1.93 3.91
C VAL A 53 4.15 -2.16 5.41
N LYS A 54 4.63 -3.33 5.85
CA LYS A 54 4.77 -3.69 7.27
C LYS A 54 5.78 -2.82 8.01
N GLY A 55 6.94 -2.56 7.40
CA GLY A 55 7.99 -1.73 7.99
C GLY A 55 7.64 -0.24 8.04
N THR A 56 6.64 0.19 7.28
CA THR A 56 6.19 1.59 7.21
C THR A 56 4.88 1.84 7.98
N ILE A 57 4.41 0.89 8.79
CA ILE A 57 3.20 1.07 9.60
C ILE A 57 3.44 2.14 10.68
N ASP A 58 4.62 2.13 11.30
CA ASP A 58 4.97 3.04 12.40
C ASP A 58 5.38 4.44 11.92
N PHE A 59 5.57 4.61 10.60
CA PHE A 59 5.88 5.89 9.98
C PHE A 59 4.59 6.65 9.68
N GLY A 60 3.99 7.22 10.73
CA GLY A 60 2.88 8.16 10.61
C GLY A 60 3.32 9.54 10.11
N LEU A 61 2.38 10.32 9.58
CA LEU A 61 2.58 11.75 9.33
C LEU A 61 2.74 12.48 10.68
N MET A 62 3.98 12.81 11.06
CA MET A 62 4.21 13.78 12.14
C MET A 62 3.80 15.16 11.65
N LEU A 63 2.59 15.58 12.03
CA LEU A 63 2.19 16.99 11.89
C LEU A 63 2.99 17.80 12.91
N SER A 64 4.00 18.52 12.43
CA SER A 64 4.84 19.38 13.29
C SER A 64 3.99 20.46 13.97
N ASN A 65 4.27 20.70 15.26
CA ASN A 65 3.62 21.68 16.14
C ASN A 65 3.57 23.13 15.59
N LYS A 66 4.26 23.43 14.48
CA LYS A 66 4.10 24.69 13.74
C LYS A 66 2.66 24.91 13.25
N LEU A 67 1.94 23.85 12.86
CA LEU A 67 0.53 23.96 12.46
C LEU A 67 -0.39 24.25 13.67
N CYS A 68 -0.08 23.69 14.85
CA CYS A 68 -0.80 24.00 16.09
C CYS A 68 -0.62 25.47 16.51
N ARG A 69 0.54 26.09 16.22
CA ARG A 69 0.76 27.53 16.47
C ARG A 69 -0.04 28.45 15.55
N LEU A 70 -0.46 27.96 14.38
CA LEU A 70 -1.22 28.73 13.39
C LEU A 70 -2.74 28.65 13.58
N ASN A 71 -3.22 27.98 14.65
CA ASN A 71 -4.64 27.80 14.92
C ASN A 71 -5.42 27.19 13.72
N GLN A 72 -4.72 26.45 12.84
CA GLN A 72 -5.36 25.68 11.78
C GLN A 72 -5.93 24.42 12.43
N THR A 73 -7.22 24.47 12.73
CA THR A 73 -7.99 23.32 13.19
C THR A 73 -7.91 22.20 12.16
N MET A 74 -7.57 20.99 12.62
CA MET A 74 -7.54 19.81 11.76
C MET A 74 -8.98 19.50 11.33
N LEU A 75 -9.29 19.74 10.06
CA LEU A 75 -10.59 19.44 9.48
C LEU A 75 -10.56 18.02 8.90
N GLY A 76 -11.27 17.10 9.56
CA GLY A 76 -11.45 15.74 9.07
C GLY A 76 -12.71 15.65 8.21
N PHE A 77 -12.56 15.29 6.94
CA PHE A 77 -13.70 14.91 6.09
C PHE A 77 -13.88 13.39 6.20
N SER A 78 -15.10 12.95 6.52
CA SER A 78 -15.48 11.56 6.50
C SER A 78 -16.58 11.42 5.46
N ASP A 79 -16.21 10.99 4.25
CA ASP A 79 -17.20 10.63 3.25
C ASP A 79 -17.82 9.28 3.64
N VAL A 80 -19.14 9.25 3.71
CA VAL A 80 -19.94 8.02 3.80
C VAL A 80 -20.13 7.53 2.36
N ASP A 81 -19.62 6.34 2.07
CA ASP A 81 -20.03 5.54 0.92
C ASP A 81 -21.06 4.51 1.41
#